data_AF-A0A2E6KU41-F1
#
_entry.id   AF-A0A2E6KU41-F1
#
_cell.length_a   1.000
_cell.length_b   1.000
_cell.length_c   1.000
_cell.angle_alpha   90.00
_cell.angle_beta   90.00
_cell.angle_gamma   90.00
#
_symmetry.space_group_name_H-M   'P 1'
#
loop_
_entity.id
_entity.type
_entity.pdbx_description
1 polymer ?
#
loop_
_entity_poly.entity_id
_entity_poly.type
_entity_poly.pdbx_seq_one_letter_code
_entity_poly.pdbx_strand_id
1 'polypeptide(L)'
;MEEPVGVLVGSLAEIIGVTEFTLGLSFCWLGAILLGVGFHLQDKSYAPYCSAVGWSFLGLFFYLQSSHFVEISDPVLVIMTAGALPAGIALGIWEVRNWDLAPESLVWLRGAVVWSVIPYYTVYSVPVLNMAFVSFTAHSTEWLLEFAGMGSYEVGLMRVDLTEGEVLASQWEGSKWILTEPLGESGFFVPFSHSDGTPVSVSFILACSGLQSMIIFIGAIYALRSVSWKRKMRALLIVVPTIHVLNVFRNAGIVWLSDTYVDWTFLGIGMFDFTHSYAAKFASLFAMFLMAIALFDILPELHRHILRILKPLIDIFEGSDPAERSS
;
A
#
# COMPACT_ATOMS: atom_id res chain seq x y z
N MET A 1 -4.01 -26.51 -6.42
CA MET A 1 -5.32 -26.79 -5.80
C MET A 1 -6.00 -25.45 -5.69
N GLU A 2 -7.13 -25.28 -6.36
CA GLU A 2 -7.87 -24.01 -6.30
C GLU A 2 -8.45 -23.82 -4.89
N GLU A 3 -8.31 -22.60 -4.38
CA GLU A 3 -8.71 -22.22 -3.04
C GLU A 3 -10.25 -22.02 -3.02
N PRO A 4 -10.99 -22.66 -2.09
CA PRO A 4 -12.45 -22.80 -2.19
C PRO A 4 -13.23 -21.48 -2.09
N VAL A 5 -12.70 -20.47 -1.39
CA VAL A 5 -13.31 -19.14 -1.31
C VAL A 5 -13.10 -18.38 -2.61
N GLY A 6 -11.91 -18.45 -3.21
CA GLY A 6 -11.62 -17.92 -4.54
C GLY A 6 -12.56 -18.47 -5.61
N VAL A 7 -12.78 -19.79 -5.63
CA VAL A 7 -13.72 -20.44 -6.58
C VAL A 7 -15.16 -19.95 -6.39
N LEU A 8 -15.60 -19.77 -5.14
CA LEU A 8 -16.93 -19.24 -4.84
C LEU A 8 -17.08 -17.80 -5.33
N VAL A 9 -16.05 -16.96 -5.10
CA VAL A 9 -16.03 -15.56 -5.54
C VAL A 9 -15.99 -15.47 -7.07
N GLY A 10 -15.21 -16.33 -7.74
CA GLY A 10 -15.20 -16.45 -9.20
C GLY A 10 -16.57 -16.80 -9.76
N SER A 11 -17.24 -17.79 -9.17
CA SER A 11 -18.61 -18.17 -9.55
C SER A 11 -19.59 -17.00 -9.37
N LEU A 12 -19.46 -16.22 -8.30
CA LEU A 12 -20.28 -15.02 -8.06
C LEU A 12 -19.97 -13.91 -9.08
N ALA A 13 -18.70 -13.72 -9.44
CA ALA A 13 -18.28 -12.75 -10.44
C ALA A 13 -18.89 -13.07 -11.81
N GLU A 14 -18.87 -14.35 -12.21
CA GLU A 14 -19.53 -14.84 -13.43
C GLU A 14 -21.04 -14.59 -13.43
N ILE A 15 -21.73 -14.88 -12.31
CA ILE A 15 -23.18 -14.65 -12.18
C ILE A 15 -23.54 -13.18 -12.35
N ILE A 16 -22.71 -12.28 -11.79
CA ILE A 16 -22.94 -10.83 -11.82
C ILE A 16 -22.44 -10.22 -13.16
N GLY A 17 -21.66 -10.98 -13.94
CA GLY A 17 -21.09 -10.52 -15.21
C GLY A 17 -19.95 -9.52 -15.04
N VAL A 18 -19.18 -9.63 -13.95
CA VAL A 18 -18.03 -8.77 -13.65
C VAL A 18 -16.76 -9.62 -13.54
N THR A 19 -15.59 -9.00 -13.70
CA THR A 19 -14.31 -9.69 -13.48
C THR A 19 -14.08 -9.94 -12.00
N GLU A 20 -13.34 -11.00 -11.65
CA GLU A 20 -12.95 -11.31 -10.27
C GLU A 20 -12.23 -10.13 -9.60
N PHE A 21 -11.38 -9.45 -10.38
CA PHE A 21 -10.68 -8.23 -9.97
C PHE A 21 -11.65 -7.12 -9.57
N THR A 22 -12.68 -6.86 -10.39
CA THR A 22 -13.69 -5.82 -10.11
C THR A 22 -14.49 -6.17 -8.86
N LEU A 23 -14.85 -7.45 -8.70
CA LEU A 23 -15.57 -7.93 -7.53
C LEU A 23 -14.71 -7.80 -6.26
N GLY A 24 -13.43 -8.19 -6.31
CA GLY A 24 -12.48 -8.00 -5.22
C GLY A 24 -12.34 -6.53 -4.83
N LEU A 25 -12.14 -5.64 -5.80
CA LEU A 25 -12.06 -4.20 -5.57
C LEU A 25 -13.33 -3.64 -4.93
N SER A 26 -14.51 -4.18 -5.28
CA SER A 26 -15.78 -3.82 -4.65
C SER A 26 -15.82 -4.20 -3.17
N PHE A 27 -15.29 -5.35 -2.76
CA PHE A 27 -15.18 -5.74 -1.35
C PHE A 27 -14.26 -4.78 -0.59
N CYS A 28 -13.14 -4.36 -1.19
CA CYS A 28 -12.27 -3.37 -0.59
C CYS A 28 -13.00 -2.04 -0.33
N TRP A 29 -13.70 -1.52 -1.35
CA TRP A 29 -14.48 -0.28 -1.24
C TRP A 29 -15.61 -0.37 -0.22
N LEU A 30 -16.42 -1.43 -0.28
CA LEU A 30 -17.49 -1.67 0.69
C LEU A 30 -16.95 -1.79 2.10
N GLY A 31 -15.85 -2.54 2.28
CA GLY A 31 -15.16 -2.68 3.56
C GLY A 31 -14.71 -1.34 4.13
N ALA A 32 -14.04 -0.53 3.32
CA ALA A 32 -13.54 0.79 3.71
C ALA A 32 -14.67 1.78 4.03
N ILE A 33 -15.75 1.80 3.24
CA ILE A 33 -16.92 2.67 3.49
C ILE A 33 -17.60 2.28 4.81
N LEU A 34 -17.81 0.99 5.05
CA LEU A 34 -18.45 0.50 6.28
C LEU A 34 -17.59 0.79 7.53
N LEU A 35 -16.28 0.61 7.44
CA LEU A 35 -15.36 1.04 8.49
C LEU A 35 -15.39 2.57 8.68
N GLY A 36 -15.55 3.34 7.60
CA GLY A 36 -15.68 4.79 7.64
C GLY A 36 -16.96 5.24 8.35
N VAL A 37 -18.08 4.58 8.07
CA VAL A 37 -19.35 4.75 8.81
C VAL A 37 -19.13 4.45 10.29
N GLY A 38 -18.50 3.31 10.59
CA GLY A 38 -18.14 2.91 11.95
C GLY A 38 -17.22 3.89 12.66
N PHE A 39 -16.32 4.56 11.94
CA PHE A 39 -15.44 5.59 12.49
C PHE A 39 -16.21 6.88 12.74
N HIS A 40 -16.95 7.42 11.78
CA HIS A 40 -17.57 8.74 11.90
C HIS A 40 -18.86 8.76 12.73
N LEU A 41 -19.64 7.67 12.75
CA LEU A 41 -20.97 7.62 13.36
C LEU A 41 -21.02 6.78 14.63
N GLN A 42 -20.05 6.97 15.53
CA GLN A 42 -19.88 6.12 16.72
C GLN A 42 -21.06 6.09 17.68
N ASP A 43 -21.83 7.17 17.73
CA ASP A 43 -23.01 7.29 18.60
C ASP A 43 -24.22 6.50 18.07
N LYS A 44 -24.11 5.87 16.90
CA LYS A 44 -25.20 5.11 16.27
C LYS A 44 -25.11 3.64 16.60
N SER A 45 -26.26 3.02 16.88
CA SER A 45 -26.38 1.60 17.23
C SER A 45 -25.92 0.64 16.14
N TYR A 46 -25.92 1.05 14.87
CA TYR A 46 -25.46 0.22 13.75
C TYR A 46 -23.95 0.29 13.50
N ALA A 47 -23.24 1.28 14.06
CA ALA A 47 -21.81 1.48 13.86
C ALA A 47 -20.92 0.27 14.23
N PRO A 48 -21.16 -0.48 15.33
CA PRO A 48 -20.40 -1.71 15.61
C PRO A 48 -20.55 -2.76 14.52
N TYR A 49 -21.78 -2.99 14.04
CA TYR A 49 -22.06 -3.98 13.00
C TYR A 49 -21.45 -3.56 11.65
N CYS A 50 -21.55 -2.28 11.28
CA CYS A 50 -20.88 -1.76 10.10
C CYS A 50 -19.36 -1.98 10.19
N SER A 51 -18.74 -1.70 11.34
CA SER A 51 -17.30 -1.88 11.49
C SER A 51 -16.89 -3.36 11.38
N ALA A 52 -17.68 -4.28 11.96
CA ALA A 52 -17.40 -5.72 11.88
C ALA A 52 -17.52 -6.29 10.47
N VAL A 53 -18.57 -5.90 9.74
CA VAL A 53 -18.72 -6.27 8.33
C VAL A 53 -17.60 -5.63 7.50
N GLY A 54 -17.21 -4.40 7.82
CA GLY A 54 -16.13 -3.68 7.17
C GLY A 54 -14.78 -4.39 7.30
N TRP A 55 -14.41 -4.82 8.52
CA TRP A 55 -13.18 -5.60 8.76
C TRP A 55 -13.20 -6.95 8.03
N SER A 56 -14.36 -7.60 7.97
CA SER A 56 -14.52 -8.88 7.29
C SER A 56 -14.36 -8.74 5.77
N PHE A 57 -14.96 -7.72 5.15
CA PHE A 57 -14.79 -7.46 3.72
C PHE A 57 -13.37 -7.06 3.35
N LEU A 58 -12.72 -6.23 4.16
CA LEU A 58 -11.33 -5.87 3.93
C LEU A 58 -10.40 -7.08 4.09
N GLY A 59 -10.67 -7.93 5.09
CA GLY A 59 -9.96 -9.20 5.28
C GLY A 59 -10.17 -10.17 4.11
N LEU A 60 -11.40 -10.27 3.60
CA LEU A 60 -11.73 -11.09 2.43
C LEU A 60 -11.01 -10.58 1.19
N PHE A 61 -10.99 -9.27 0.96
CA PHE A 61 -10.24 -8.68 -0.14
C PHE A 61 -8.78 -9.14 -0.10
N PHE A 62 -8.04 -8.85 0.98
CA PHE A 62 -6.64 -9.26 1.07
C PHE A 62 -6.42 -10.78 0.98
N TYR A 63 -7.36 -11.58 1.52
CA TYR A 63 -7.31 -13.03 1.42
C TYR A 63 -7.37 -13.52 -0.04
N LEU A 64 -8.19 -12.89 -0.88
CA LEU A 64 -8.29 -13.23 -2.31
C LEU A 64 -7.00 -12.93 -3.08
N GLN A 65 -6.11 -12.08 -2.57
CA GLN A 65 -4.79 -11.86 -3.15
C GLN A 65 -3.75 -12.93 -2.76
N SER A 66 -4.06 -13.83 -1.84
CA SER A 66 -3.11 -14.85 -1.38
C SER A 66 -2.66 -15.80 -2.51
N SER A 67 -3.53 -16.12 -3.47
CA SER A 67 -3.20 -16.96 -4.63
C SER A 67 -2.05 -16.38 -5.46
N HIS A 68 -2.11 -15.07 -5.77
CA HIS A 68 -1.06 -14.36 -6.46
C HIS A 68 0.28 -14.42 -5.70
N PHE A 69 0.26 -14.28 -4.37
CA PHE A 69 1.49 -14.37 -3.58
C PHE A 69 2.06 -15.79 -3.47
N VAL A 70 1.21 -16.82 -3.60
CA VAL A 70 1.66 -18.21 -3.73
C VAL A 70 2.40 -18.41 -5.05
N GLU A 71 1.88 -17.85 -6.15
CA GLU A 71 2.49 -17.97 -7.48
C GLU A 71 3.89 -17.36 -7.53
N ILE A 72 4.08 -16.19 -6.93
CA ILE A 72 5.40 -15.54 -6.86
C ILE A 72 6.30 -16.07 -5.71
N SER A 73 5.86 -17.11 -5.00
CA SER A 73 6.61 -17.78 -3.94
C SER A 73 7.08 -16.86 -2.79
N ASP A 74 6.23 -15.90 -2.37
CA ASP A 74 6.50 -15.05 -1.20
C ASP A 74 5.81 -15.59 0.07
N PRO A 75 6.51 -16.36 0.93
CA PRO A 75 5.90 -17.01 2.07
C PRO A 75 5.36 -16.03 3.13
N VAL A 76 5.96 -14.84 3.24
CA VAL A 76 5.55 -13.85 4.24
C VAL A 76 4.22 -13.24 3.84
N LEU A 77 4.11 -12.80 2.59
CA LEU A 77 2.87 -12.21 2.09
C LEU A 77 1.74 -13.23 1.99
N VAL A 78 2.03 -14.50 1.69
CA VAL A 78 1.04 -15.57 1.75
C VAL A 78 0.45 -15.70 3.15
N ILE A 79 1.28 -15.75 4.21
CA ILE A 79 0.78 -15.87 5.58
C ILE A 79 -0.02 -14.62 5.99
N MET A 80 0.47 -13.43 5.65
CA MET A 80 -0.20 -12.18 5.99
C MET A 80 -1.55 -12.02 5.30
N THR A 81 -1.63 -12.35 4.01
CA THR A 81 -2.88 -12.26 3.22
C THR A 81 -3.86 -13.35 3.59
N ALA A 82 -3.42 -14.60 3.74
CA ALA A 82 -4.27 -15.70 4.19
C ALA A 82 -4.80 -15.46 5.62
N GLY A 83 -3.99 -14.84 6.50
CA GLY A 83 -4.39 -14.45 7.85
C GLY A 83 -5.34 -13.25 7.92
N ALA A 84 -5.46 -12.46 6.86
CA ALA A 84 -6.22 -11.21 6.87
C ALA A 84 -7.72 -11.43 7.09
N LEU A 85 -8.33 -12.45 6.46
CA LEU A 85 -9.74 -12.78 6.64
C LEU A 85 -10.08 -13.23 8.07
N PRO A 86 -9.42 -14.25 8.66
CA PRO A 86 -9.71 -14.63 10.04
C PRO A 86 -9.41 -13.51 11.04
N ALA A 87 -8.34 -12.72 10.82
CA ALA A 87 -8.05 -11.56 11.65
C ALA A 87 -9.13 -10.48 11.55
N GLY A 88 -9.62 -10.18 10.34
CA GLY A 88 -10.70 -9.23 10.11
C GLY A 88 -12.00 -9.64 10.80
N ILE A 89 -12.37 -10.92 10.70
CA ILE A 89 -13.55 -11.47 11.41
C ILE A 89 -13.36 -11.37 12.93
N ALA A 90 -12.19 -11.75 13.44
CA ALA A 90 -11.89 -11.69 14.88
C ALA A 90 -11.95 -10.25 15.41
N LEU A 91 -11.38 -9.27 14.68
CA LEU A 91 -11.46 -7.85 15.02
C LEU A 91 -12.91 -7.35 15.00
N GLY A 92 -13.70 -7.76 14.01
CA GLY A 92 -15.11 -7.40 13.94
C GLY A 92 -15.93 -7.93 15.12
N ILE A 93 -15.73 -9.20 15.50
CA ILE A 93 -16.39 -9.79 16.68
C ILE A 93 -15.95 -9.05 17.95
N TRP A 94 -14.67 -8.74 18.07
CA TRP A 94 -14.13 -8.03 19.22
C TRP A 94 -14.71 -6.61 19.34
N GLU A 95 -14.81 -5.87 18.23
CA GLU A 95 -15.42 -4.54 18.19
C GLU A 95 -16.89 -4.54 18.58
N VAL A 96 -17.69 -5.49 18.08
CA VAL A 96 -19.12 -5.58 18.42
C VAL A 96 -19.31 -5.89 19.90
N ARG A 97 -18.49 -6.79 20.47
CA ARG A 97 -18.60 -7.18 21.88
C ARG A 97 -18.12 -6.10 22.85
N ASN A 98 -17.17 -5.26 22.43
CA ASN A 98 -16.51 -4.30 23.31
C ASN A 98 -16.69 -2.86 22.83
N TRP A 99 -17.76 -2.55 22.08
CA TRP A 99 -17.93 -1.26 21.42
C TRP A 99 -17.85 -0.07 22.38
N ASP A 100 -18.60 -0.12 23.49
CA ASP A 100 -18.64 0.96 24.49
C ASP A 100 -17.36 1.05 25.33
N LEU A 101 -16.60 -0.04 25.39
CA LEU A 101 -15.33 -0.16 26.11
C LEU A 101 -14.14 -0.16 25.14
N ALA A 102 -14.37 0.22 23.87
CA ALA A 102 -13.37 0.09 22.83
C ALA A 102 -12.21 1.03 23.16
N PRO A 103 -10.96 0.53 23.24
CA PRO A 103 -9.83 1.38 23.52
C PRO A 103 -9.66 2.39 22.40
N GLU A 104 -9.23 3.62 22.73
CA GLU A 104 -9.03 4.71 21.76
C GLU A 104 -8.12 4.28 20.59
N SER A 105 -7.18 3.34 20.83
CA SER A 105 -6.34 2.76 19.80
C SER A 105 -7.09 1.93 18.76
N LEU A 106 -8.18 1.24 19.13
CA LEU A 106 -9.00 0.48 18.18
C LEU A 106 -9.79 1.42 17.27
N VAL A 107 -10.37 2.46 17.85
CA VAL A 107 -11.03 3.55 17.11
C VAL A 107 -10.04 4.22 16.16
N TRP A 108 -8.82 4.49 16.63
CA TRP A 108 -7.75 5.04 15.81
C TRP A 108 -7.38 4.09 14.66
N LEU A 109 -7.21 2.80 14.93
CA LEU A 109 -6.86 1.79 13.92
C LEU A 109 -7.89 1.76 12.79
N ARG A 110 -9.18 1.77 13.15
CA ARG A 110 -10.28 1.85 12.17
C ARG A 110 -10.14 3.07 11.28
N GLY A 111 -9.96 4.25 11.88
CA GLY A 111 -9.76 5.49 11.14
C GLY A 111 -8.51 5.45 10.27
N ALA A 112 -7.40 4.92 10.81
CA ALA A 112 -6.13 4.83 10.11
C ALA A 112 -6.25 3.98 8.84
N VAL A 113 -6.92 2.83 8.95
CA VAL A 113 -7.19 1.96 7.80
C VAL A 113 -8.11 2.64 6.78
N VAL A 114 -9.23 3.22 7.21
CA VAL A 114 -10.17 3.92 6.30
C VAL A 114 -9.46 5.02 5.50
N TRP A 115 -8.74 5.88 6.19
CA TRP A 115 -8.05 7.02 5.60
C TRP A 115 -6.75 6.63 4.89
N SER A 116 -6.34 5.36 4.96
CA SER A 116 -5.28 4.81 4.11
C SER A 116 -5.84 4.12 2.86
N VAL A 117 -6.87 3.29 3.02
CA VAL A 117 -7.43 2.48 1.93
C VAL A 117 -8.14 3.38 0.92
N ILE A 118 -9.04 4.27 1.36
CA ILE A 118 -9.85 5.09 0.45
C ILE A 118 -8.99 5.96 -0.49
N PRO A 119 -8.00 6.73 0.00
CA PRO A 119 -7.20 7.57 -0.90
C PRO A 119 -6.36 6.74 -1.87
N TYR A 120 -5.80 5.61 -1.42
CA TYR A 120 -4.97 4.77 -2.28
C TYR A 120 -5.79 4.17 -3.41
N TYR A 121 -6.93 3.55 -3.08
CA TYR A 121 -7.78 2.93 -4.08
C TYR A 121 -8.49 3.96 -4.97
N THR A 122 -8.72 5.19 -4.50
CA THR A 122 -9.14 6.29 -5.38
C THR A 122 -8.10 6.54 -6.46
N VAL A 123 -6.83 6.72 -6.10
CA VAL A 123 -5.76 6.97 -7.07
C VAL A 123 -5.59 5.78 -8.01
N TYR A 124 -5.65 4.56 -7.47
CA TYR A 124 -5.53 3.34 -8.26
C TYR A 124 -6.68 3.17 -9.26
N SER A 125 -7.92 3.42 -8.84
CA SER A 125 -9.14 3.19 -9.64
C SER A 125 -9.45 4.31 -10.65
N VAL A 126 -8.83 5.48 -10.51
CA VAL A 126 -9.00 6.64 -11.40
C VAL A 126 -7.75 6.75 -12.29
N PRO A 127 -7.79 6.28 -13.55
CA PRO A 127 -6.63 6.24 -14.45
C PRO A 127 -5.87 7.56 -14.59
N VAL A 128 -6.57 8.70 -14.66
CA VAL A 128 -5.92 10.03 -14.73
C VAL A 128 -5.05 10.31 -13.50
N LEU A 129 -5.52 9.95 -12.31
CA LEU A 129 -4.73 10.12 -11.08
C LEU A 129 -3.56 9.14 -11.08
N ASN A 130 -3.80 7.88 -11.41
CA ASN A 130 -2.77 6.85 -11.49
C ASN A 130 -1.62 7.28 -12.42
N MET A 131 -1.94 7.61 -13.67
CA MET A 131 -0.99 8.11 -14.68
C MET A 131 -0.26 9.37 -14.21
N ALA A 132 -0.94 10.30 -13.53
CA ALA A 132 -0.31 11.50 -13.00
C ALA A 132 0.74 11.18 -11.93
N PHE A 133 0.45 10.27 -10.99
CA PHE A 133 1.43 9.86 -9.97
C PHE A 133 2.61 9.10 -10.57
N VAL A 134 2.36 8.21 -11.55
CA VAL A 134 3.42 7.50 -12.27
C VAL A 134 4.34 8.49 -12.99
N SER A 135 3.75 9.40 -13.79
CA SER A 135 4.50 10.41 -14.53
C SER A 135 5.29 11.33 -13.59
N PHE A 136 4.65 11.83 -12.52
CA PHE A 136 5.32 12.69 -11.54
C PHE A 136 6.53 11.99 -10.91
N THR A 137 6.41 10.70 -10.62
CA THR A 137 7.49 9.90 -10.05
C THR A 137 8.65 9.72 -11.04
N ALA A 138 8.34 9.44 -12.30
CA ALA A 138 9.35 9.28 -13.35
C ALA A 138 10.15 10.58 -13.54
N HIS A 139 9.47 11.73 -13.71
CA HIS A 139 10.12 13.03 -13.87
C HIS A 139 10.89 13.46 -12.62
N SER A 140 10.38 13.20 -11.42
CA SER A 140 11.13 13.50 -10.20
C SER A 140 12.44 12.71 -10.11
N THR A 141 12.44 11.48 -10.64
CA THR A 141 13.61 10.61 -10.69
C THR A 141 14.61 11.08 -11.74
N GLU A 142 14.12 11.41 -12.94
CA GLU A 142 14.91 12.04 -14.01
C GLU A 142 15.61 13.29 -13.50
N TRP A 143 14.89 14.24 -12.88
CA TRP A 143 15.46 15.47 -12.34
C TRP A 143 16.57 15.23 -11.32
N LEU A 144 16.43 14.21 -10.48
CA LEU A 144 17.48 13.86 -9.52
C LEU A 144 18.72 13.29 -10.23
N LEU A 145 18.53 12.43 -11.24
CA LEU A 145 19.63 11.84 -12.02
C LEU A 145 20.38 12.92 -12.82
N GLU A 146 19.66 13.84 -13.45
CA GLU A 146 20.22 15.01 -14.11
C GLU A 146 21.01 15.88 -13.13
N PHE A 147 20.41 16.22 -11.98
CA PHE A 147 21.06 17.02 -10.94
C PHE A 147 22.35 16.35 -10.42
N ALA A 148 22.36 15.03 -10.29
CA ALA A 148 23.53 14.27 -9.86
C ALA A 148 24.63 14.17 -10.94
N GLY A 149 24.42 14.74 -12.14
CA GLY A 149 25.38 14.65 -13.25
C GLY A 149 25.40 13.28 -13.93
N MET A 150 24.39 12.44 -13.67
CA MET A 150 24.17 11.15 -14.33
C MET A 150 23.25 11.33 -15.56
N GLY A 151 23.08 12.57 -16.04
CA GLY A 151 22.16 12.95 -17.10
C GLY A 151 22.45 12.25 -18.42
N SER A 152 21.49 11.42 -18.83
CA SER A 152 21.35 10.86 -20.18
C SER A 152 20.03 10.10 -20.31
N TYR A 153 19.06 10.35 -19.42
CA TYR A 153 17.82 9.60 -19.34
C TYR A 153 16.65 10.50 -19.75
N GLU A 154 15.70 9.93 -20.48
CA GLU A 154 14.46 10.58 -20.86
C GLU A 154 13.26 9.75 -20.40
N VAL A 155 12.26 10.46 -19.88
CA VAL A 155 10.97 9.87 -19.53
C VAL A 155 10.19 9.54 -20.81
N GLY A 156 9.90 8.26 -21.02
CA GLY A 156 9.13 7.79 -22.17
C GLY A 156 7.65 8.21 -22.14
N LEU A 157 6.94 7.84 -23.20
CA LEU A 157 5.49 8.09 -23.28
C LEU A 157 4.72 7.13 -22.37
N MET A 158 3.64 7.61 -21.75
CA MET A 158 2.75 6.79 -20.92
C MET A 158 2.14 5.64 -21.73
N ARG A 159 2.24 4.43 -21.20
CA ARG A 159 1.71 3.18 -21.77
C ARG A 159 0.72 2.54 -20.81
N VAL A 160 -0.18 1.75 -21.37
CA VAL A 160 -1.16 0.93 -20.66
C VAL A 160 -0.88 -0.51 -21.00
N ASP A 161 -0.56 -1.30 -19.98
CA ASP A 161 -0.41 -2.74 -20.07
C ASP A 161 -1.80 -3.38 -19.98
N LEU A 162 -2.26 -3.97 -21.08
CA LEU A 162 -3.51 -4.72 -21.17
C LEU A 162 -3.18 -6.21 -21.23
N THR A 163 -4.14 -7.07 -20.89
CA THR A 163 -3.97 -8.52 -20.96
C THR A 163 -3.62 -9.05 -22.35
N GLU A 164 -3.96 -8.30 -23.40
CA GLU A 164 -3.69 -8.64 -24.81
C GLU A 164 -2.40 -7.98 -25.36
N GLY A 165 -1.77 -7.10 -24.59
CA GLY A 165 -0.53 -6.40 -24.96
C GLY A 165 -0.49 -4.94 -24.53
N GLU A 166 0.63 -4.29 -24.82
CA GLU A 166 0.86 -2.90 -24.43
C GLU A 166 0.41 -1.90 -25.50
N VAL A 167 -0.30 -0.86 -25.07
CA VAL A 167 -0.71 0.25 -25.94
C VAL A 167 -0.26 1.60 -25.40
N LEU A 168 -0.14 2.60 -26.26
CA LEU A 168 0.08 3.97 -25.81
C LEU A 168 -1.18 4.49 -25.10
N ALA A 169 -1.01 5.25 -24.01
CA ALA A 169 -2.17 5.79 -23.28
C ALA A 169 -3.02 6.78 -24.09
N SER A 170 -2.48 7.35 -25.17
CA SER A 170 -3.25 8.18 -26.11
C SER A 170 -4.14 7.37 -27.06
N GLN A 171 -3.81 6.09 -27.28
CA GLN A 171 -4.52 5.16 -28.14
C GLN A 171 -5.43 4.21 -27.35
N TRP A 172 -5.39 4.29 -26.02
CA TRP A 172 -6.26 3.52 -25.15
C TRP A 172 -7.66 4.13 -25.12
N GLU A 173 -8.65 3.33 -25.55
CA GLU A 173 -10.08 3.71 -25.63
C GLU A 173 -10.83 3.55 -24.30
N GLY A 174 -10.17 3.09 -23.24
CA GLY A 174 -10.79 2.89 -21.93
C GLY A 174 -11.15 4.19 -21.21
N SER A 175 -12.04 4.07 -20.22
CA SER A 175 -12.48 5.21 -19.42
C SER A 175 -11.33 5.78 -18.59
N LYS A 176 -11.09 7.09 -18.73
CA LYS A 176 -10.05 7.81 -17.99
C LYS A 176 -10.40 8.08 -16.52
N TRP A 177 -11.66 7.90 -16.15
CA TRP A 177 -12.18 8.25 -14.82
C TRP A 177 -12.51 7.04 -13.95
N ILE A 178 -12.83 5.90 -14.56
CA ILE A 178 -13.19 4.68 -13.84
C ILE A 178 -12.50 3.53 -14.55
N LEU A 179 -11.64 2.80 -13.84
CA LEU A 179 -11.02 1.60 -14.36
C LEU A 179 -12.06 0.47 -14.44
N THR A 180 -12.49 0.14 -15.66
CA THR A 180 -13.51 -0.90 -15.93
C THR A 180 -12.93 -2.17 -16.53
N GLU A 181 -11.67 -2.13 -16.94
CA GLU A 181 -10.99 -3.22 -17.64
C GLU A 181 -9.87 -3.77 -16.76
N PRO A 182 -9.62 -5.10 -16.79
CA PRO A 182 -8.46 -5.67 -16.13
C PRO A 182 -7.20 -5.17 -16.84
N LEU A 183 -6.24 -4.69 -16.05
CA LEU A 183 -4.92 -4.32 -16.55
C LEU A 183 -3.95 -5.50 -16.40
N GLY A 184 -2.89 -5.49 -17.21
CA GLY A 184 -1.73 -6.34 -17.00
C GLY A 184 -0.96 -6.01 -15.73
N GLU A 185 0.11 -6.74 -15.44
CA GLU A 185 0.87 -6.64 -14.19
C GLU A 185 1.42 -5.23 -13.94
N SER A 186 1.84 -4.53 -15.01
CA SER A 186 2.41 -3.18 -14.89
C SER A 186 1.35 -2.09 -14.81
N GLY A 187 0.13 -2.37 -15.29
CA GLY A 187 -0.95 -1.39 -15.39
C GLY A 187 -0.58 -0.14 -16.19
N PHE A 188 -0.65 1.02 -15.56
CA PHE A 188 -0.16 2.27 -16.16
C PHE A 188 1.33 2.41 -15.86
N PHE A 189 2.13 2.54 -16.91
CA PHE A 189 3.57 2.62 -16.75
C PHE A 189 4.24 3.57 -17.73
N VAL A 190 5.42 4.04 -17.36
CA VAL A 190 6.28 4.89 -18.19
C VAL A 190 7.64 4.23 -18.32
N PRO A 191 8.09 3.86 -19.53
CA PRO A 191 9.43 3.33 -19.74
C PRO A 191 10.47 4.44 -19.62
N PHE A 192 11.65 4.09 -19.14
CA PHE A 192 12.82 4.97 -19.13
C PHE A 192 13.73 4.61 -20.31
N SER A 193 14.23 5.61 -21.02
CA SER A 193 15.15 5.42 -22.13
C SER A 193 16.36 6.33 -21.96
N HIS A 194 17.47 6.01 -22.63
CA HIS A 194 18.52 7.00 -22.80
C HIS A 194 18.14 8.06 -23.83
N SER A 195 18.79 9.22 -23.75
CA SER A 195 18.77 10.27 -24.77
C SER A 195 19.21 9.78 -26.16
N ASP A 196 19.96 8.68 -26.21
CA ASP A 196 20.42 8.04 -27.45
C ASP A 196 19.39 7.05 -28.04
N GLY A 197 18.23 6.91 -27.38
CA GLY A 197 17.14 6.01 -27.79
C GLY A 197 17.34 4.54 -27.40
N THR A 198 18.41 4.20 -26.67
CA THR A 198 18.56 2.85 -26.10
C THR A 198 17.58 2.66 -24.94
N PRO A 199 16.81 1.57 -24.91
CA PRO A 199 15.87 1.32 -23.83
C PRO A 199 16.62 0.96 -22.54
N VAL A 200 16.24 1.59 -21.43
CA VAL A 200 16.64 1.13 -20.10
C VAL A 200 15.64 0.08 -19.66
N SER A 201 16.10 -0.99 -19.03
CA SER A 201 15.24 -2.09 -18.55
C SER A 201 14.36 -1.73 -17.34
N VAL A 202 14.12 -0.44 -17.09
CA VAL A 202 13.38 0.06 -15.92
C VAL A 202 12.16 0.85 -16.37
N SER A 203 11.00 0.44 -15.89
CA SER A 203 9.73 1.14 -16.09
C SER A 203 9.17 1.62 -14.76
N PHE A 204 8.56 2.80 -14.77
CA PHE A 204 7.89 3.37 -13.60
C PHE A 204 6.43 2.97 -13.58
N ILE A 205 5.98 2.40 -12.46
CA ILE A 205 4.59 2.03 -12.18
C ILE A 205 4.11 2.74 -10.92
N LEU A 206 2.81 2.65 -10.59
CA LEU A 206 2.24 3.31 -9.41
C LEU A 206 2.96 2.90 -8.11
N ALA A 207 3.39 1.64 -7.99
CA ALA A 207 4.11 1.15 -6.83
C ALA A 207 5.44 1.89 -6.59
N CYS A 208 6.07 2.44 -7.63
CA CYS A 208 7.31 3.20 -7.52
C CYS A 208 7.09 4.64 -7.02
N SER A 209 5.85 5.12 -6.86
CA SER A 209 5.57 6.50 -6.44
C SER A 209 5.77 6.77 -4.95
N GLY A 210 5.90 5.71 -4.14
CA GLY A 210 5.91 5.82 -2.67
C GLY A 210 4.54 6.18 -2.08
N LEU A 211 3.49 6.26 -2.90
CA LEU A 211 2.13 6.64 -2.51
C LEU A 211 1.59 5.74 -1.38
N GLN A 212 1.86 4.44 -1.44
CA GLN A 212 1.43 3.49 -0.42
C GLN A 212 1.94 3.89 0.98
N SER A 213 3.23 4.21 1.09
CA SER A 213 3.82 4.65 2.36
C SER A 213 3.25 6.00 2.80
N MET A 214 3.12 6.98 1.89
CA MET A 214 2.56 8.30 2.22
C MET A 214 1.15 8.19 2.79
N ILE A 215 0.30 7.42 2.13
CA ILE A 215 -1.11 7.29 2.48
C ILE A 215 -1.30 6.56 3.81
N ILE A 216 -0.46 5.57 4.14
CA ILE A 216 -0.47 4.93 5.47
C ILE A 216 -0.20 5.96 6.57
N PHE A 217 0.81 6.81 6.39
CA PHE A 217 1.09 7.88 7.36
C PHE A 217 -0.01 8.95 7.39
N ILE A 218 -0.54 9.33 6.23
CA ILE A 218 -1.67 10.27 6.15
C ILE A 218 -2.86 9.74 6.92
N GLY A 219 -3.26 8.49 6.69
CA GLY A 219 -4.37 7.86 7.37
C GLY A 219 -4.15 7.77 8.88
N ALA A 220 -2.97 7.29 9.29
CA ALA A 220 -2.60 7.18 10.70
C ALA A 220 -2.62 8.54 11.43
N ILE A 221 -2.09 9.61 10.81
CA ILE A 221 -2.06 10.96 11.39
C ILE A 221 -3.45 11.59 11.40
N TYR A 222 -4.22 11.42 10.32
CA TYR A 222 -5.56 11.97 10.20
C TYR A 222 -6.51 11.37 11.25
N ALA A 223 -6.40 10.06 11.50
CA ALA A 223 -7.22 9.32 12.45
C ALA A 223 -7.01 9.71 13.92
N LEU A 224 -5.94 10.41 14.27
CA LEU A 224 -5.66 10.86 15.65
C LEU A 224 -6.69 11.90 16.11
N ARG A 225 -7.67 11.52 16.92
CA ARG A 225 -8.71 12.46 17.39
C ARG A 225 -8.22 13.44 18.44
N SER A 226 -7.27 13.01 19.27
CA SER A 226 -6.71 13.78 20.38
C SER A 226 -5.76 14.90 19.95
N VAL A 227 -5.41 15.00 18.67
CA VAL A 227 -4.41 15.95 18.15
C VAL A 227 -5.07 17.09 17.36
N SER A 228 -4.69 18.33 17.66
CA SER A 228 -5.15 19.52 16.92
C SER A 228 -4.78 19.48 15.43
N TRP A 229 -5.62 20.06 14.58
CA TRP A 229 -5.41 20.11 13.12
C TRP A 229 -4.06 20.73 12.73
N LYS A 230 -3.59 21.76 13.45
CA LYS A 230 -2.30 22.42 13.19
C LYS A 230 -1.12 21.46 13.36
N ARG A 231 -1.13 20.59 14.39
CA ARG A 231 -0.08 19.59 14.61
C ARG A 231 -0.12 18.51 13.53
N LYS A 232 -1.32 18.05 13.14
CA LYS A 232 -1.48 17.09 12.04
C LYS A 232 -0.90 17.62 10.73
N MET A 233 -1.29 18.84 10.33
CA MET A 233 -0.79 19.45 9.09
C MET A 233 0.72 19.63 9.11
N ARG A 234 1.30 20.07 10.24
CA ARG A 234 2.76 20.17 10.37
C ARG A 234 3.44 18.81 10.20
N ALA A 235 2.89 17.76 10.81
CA ALA A 235 3.43 16.41 10.64
C ALA A 235 3.33 15.93 9.18
N LEU A 236 2.19 16.13 8.51
CA LEU A 236 2.04 15.75 7.10
C LEU A 236 2.99 16.52 6.17
N LEU A 237 3.18 17.82 6.41
CA LEU A 237 4.11 18.65 5.64
C LEU A 237 5.58 18.23 5.81
N ILE A 238 5.91 17.50 6.87
CA ILE A 238 7.24 16.92 7.05
C ILE A 238 7.30 15.52 6.44
N VAL A 239 6.33 14.66 6.78
CA VAL A 239 6.34 13.24 6.43
C VAL A 239 6.17 13.01 4.93
N VAL A 240 5.19 13.66 4.28
CA VAL A 240 4.89 13.40 2.86
C VAL A 240 6.06 13.79 1.94
N PRO A 241 6.65 15.00 2.05
CA PRO A 241 7.82 15.34 1.24
C PRO A 241 9.03 14.47 1.57
N THR A 242 9.24 14.11 2.83
CA THR A 242 10.36 13.24 3.21
C THR A 242 10.25 11.87 2.54
N ILE A 243 9.07 11.24 2.58
CA ILE A 243 8.83 9.97 1.89
C ILE A 243 9.03 10.12 0.39
N HIS A 244 8.54 11.21 -0.20
CA HIS A 244 8.69 11.45 -1.64
C HIS A 244 10.18 11.54 -2.02
N VAL A 245 10.96 12.36 -1.32
CA VAL A 245 12.39 12.52 -1.58
C VAL A 245 13.13 11.20 -1.43
N LEU A 246 12.91 10.46 -0.33
CA LEU A 246 13.54 9.15 -0.12
C LEU A 246 13.18 8.15 -1.22
N ASN A 247 11.93 8.17 -1.68
CA ASN A 247 11.47 7.33 -2.77
C ASN A 247 12.11 7.71 -4.13
N VAL A 248 12.27 9.00 -4.41
CA VAL A 248 12.97 9.48 -5.60
C VAL A 248 14.44 9.04 -5.57
N PHE A 249 15.12 9.13 -4.42
CA PHE A 249 16.48 8.59 -4.25
C PHE A 249 16.54 7.07 -4.50
N ARG A 250 15.58 6.31 -3.97
CA ARG A 250 15.49 4.86 -4.21
C ARG A 250 15.38 4.58 -5.70
N ASN A 251 14.47 5.26 -6.39
CA ASN A 251 14.22 5.03 -7.81
C ASN A 251 15.42 5.43 -8.67
N ALA A 252 16.04 6.59 -8.40
CA ALA A 252 17.25 7.03 -9.09
C ALA A 252 18.40 6.03 -8.89
N GLY A 253 18.57 5.54 -7.66
CA GLY A 253 19.56 4.50 -7.36
C GLY A 253 19.31 3.22 -8.15
N ILE A 254 18.06 2.77 -8.26
CA ILE A 254 17.71 1.57 -9.05
C ILE A 254 18.02 1.78 -10.53
N VAL A 255 17.62 2.92 -11.12
CA VAL A 255 17.90 3.23 -12.53
C VAL A 255 19.40 3.24 -12.78
N TRP A 256 20.16 3.99 -11.99
CA TRP A 256 21.60 4.13 -12.17
C TRP A 256 22.35 2.79 -11.99
N LEU A 257 21.99 2.00 -10.97
CA LEU A 257 22.63 0.69 -10.72
C LEU A 257 22.26 -0.34 -11.78
N SER A 258 21.03 -0.32 -12.28
CA SER A 258 20.59 -1.20 -13.37
C SER A 258 21.34 -0.91 -14.67
N ASP A 259 21.65 0.36 -14.92
CA ASP A 259 22.31 0.81 -16.14
C ASP A 259 23.84 0.69 -16.08
N THR A 260 24.45 1.07 -14.95
CA THR A 260 25.92 1.09 -14.81
C THR A 260 26.54 -0.32 -14.75
N TYR A 261 25.77 -1.32 -14.31
CA TYR A 261 26.30 -2.65 -14.01
C TYR A 261 25.47 -3.77 -14.64
N VAL A 262 25.26 -3.69 -15.95
CA VAL A 262 24.53 -4.68 -16.75
C VAL A 262 25.12 -6.09 -16.62
N ASP A 263 26.45 -6.23 -16.54
CA ASP A 263 27.16 -7.52 -16.54
C ASP A 263 27.61 -8.01 -15.14
N TRP A 264 27.31 -7.26 -14.08
CA TRP A 264 27.77 -7.65 -12.75
C TRP A 264 26.88 -8.73 -12.17
N THR A 265 27.48 -9.89 -11.96
CA THR A 265 26.86 -11.02 -11.29
C THR A 265 27.70 -11.41 -10.09
N PHE A 266 27.10 -11.43 -8.91
CA PHE A 266 27.75 -11.92 -7.69
C PHE A 266 26.95 -13.11 -7.17
N LEU A 267 27.59 -14.28 -7.10
CA LEU A 267 26.96 -15.55 -6.70
C LEU A 267 25.71 -15.90 -7.54
N GLY A 268 25.66 -15.47 -8.81
CA GLY A 268 24.52 -15.71 -9.71
C GLY A 268 23.36 -14.70 -9.58
N ILE A 269 23.50 -13.65 -8.78
CA ILE A 269 22.53 -12.54 -8.63
C ILE A 269 23.03 -11.34 -9.44
N GLY A 270 22.21 -10.80 -10.34
CA GLY A 270 22.53 -9.61 -11.13
C GLY A 270 22.53 -8.33 -10.29
N MET A 271 23.20 -7.26 -10.74
CA MET A 271 23.27 -6.03 -9.94
C MET A 271 21.91 -5.36 -9.73
N PHE A 272 20.99 -5.49 -10.70
CA PHE A 272 19.60 -5.05 -10.52
C PHE A 272 18.96 -5.72 -9.29
N ASP A 273 19.05 -7.05 -9.19
CA ASP A 273 18.48 -7.82 -8.08
C ASP A 273 19.19 -7.55 -6.76
N PHE A 274 20.52 -7.44 -6.76
CA PHE A 274 21.28 -7.09 -5.56
C PHE A 274 20.89 -5.70 -5.02
N THR A 275 20.78 -4.73 -5.92
CA THR A 275 20.40 -3.37 -5.57
C THR A 275 18.95 -3.31 -5.08
N HIS A 276 18.03 -3.92 -5.81
CA HIS A 276 16.60 -3.87 -5.51
C HIS A 276 16.24 -4.67 -4.25
N SER A 277 16.94 -5.78 -4.01
CA SER A 277 16.63 -6.71 -2.92
C SER A 277 17.45 -6.48 -1.66
N TYR A 278 18.69 -5.96 -1.75
CA TYR A 278 19.57 -5.81 -0.58
C TYR A 278 19.93 -4.36 -0.29
N ALA A 279 20.51 -3.63 -1.23
CA ALA A 279 20.97 -2.25 -0.99
C ALA A 279 19.79 -1.30 -0.72
N ALA A 280 18.73 -1.39 -1.52
CA ALA A 280 17.51 -0.62 -1.33
C ALA A 280 16.79 -0.99 -0.03
N LYS A 281 16.80 -2.28 0.36
CA LYS A 281 16.21 -2.71 1.65
C LYS A 281 17.02 -2.19 2.85
N PHE A 282 18.35 -2.19 2.78
CA PHE A 282 19.20 -1.66 3.84
C PHE A 282 19.05 -0.13 3.98
N ALA A 283 19.10 0.60 2.87
CA ALA A 283 18.89 2.05 2.86
C ALA A 283 17.47 2.42 3.35
N SER A 284 16.46 1.66 2.92
CA SER A 284 15.08 1.80 3.40
C SER A 284 14.97 1.52 4.91
N LEU A 285 15.60 0.45 5.41
CA LEU A 285 15.63 0.12 6.84
C LEU A 285 16.25 1.25 7.67
N PHE A 286 17.37 1.80 7.19
CA PHE A 286 18.04 2.93 7.85
C PHE A 286 17.19 4.20 7.82
N ALA A 287 16.56 4.50 6.68
CA ALA A 287 15.64 5.64 6.57
C ALA A 287 14.41 5.47 7.47
N MET A 288 13.86 4.25 7.57
CA MET A 288 12.78 3.92 8.51
C MET A 288 13.20 4.14 9.97
N PHE A 289 14.43 3.80 10.33
CA PHE A 289 14.96 4.05 11.67
C PHE A 289 15.02 5.55 12.01
N LEU A 290 15.54 6.37 11.10
CA LEU A 290 15.58 7.84 11.29
C LEU A 290 14.17 8.44 11.34
N MET A 291 13.26 7.96 10.49
CA MET A 291 11.86 8.37 10.51
C MET A 291 11.18 7.98 11.82
N ALA A 292 11.46 6.81 12.38
CA ALA A 292 10.90 6.40 13.67
C ALA A 292 11.32 7.35 14.80
N ILE A 293 12.59 7.77 14.85
CA ILE A 293 13.09 8.75 15.83
C ILE A 293 12.38 10.10 15.64
N ALA A 294 12.35 10.61 14.41
CA ALA A 294 11.67 11.88 14.12
C ALA A 294 10.17 11.83 14.48
N LEU A 295 9.54 10.68 14.28
CA LEU A 295 8.13 10.49 14.58
C LEU A 295 7.83 10.44 16.08
N PHE A 296 8.76 9.94 16.91
CA PHE A 296 8.64 10.01 18.38
C PHE A 296 8.65 11.44 18.89
N ASP A 297 9.45 12.32 18.28
CA ASP A 297 9.50 13.74 18.67
C ASP A 297 8.27 14.52 18.17
N ILE A 298 7.76 14.19 16.99
CA ILE A 298 6.67 14.95 16.35
C ILE A 298 5.28 14.49 16.84
N LEU A 299 5.07 13.17 16.98
CA LEU A 299 3.78 12.53 17.29
C LEU A 299 3.94 11.28 18.19
N PRO A 300 4.32 11.45 19.48
CA PRO A 300 4.38 10.33 20.42
C PRO A 300 3.02 9.64 20.61
N GLU A 301 1.91 10.32 20.33
CA GLU A 301 0.56 9.77 20.34
C GLU A 301 0.41 8.58 19.38
N LEU A 302 0.99 8.66 18.18
CA LEU A 302 0.91 7.61 17.17
C LEU A 302 1.61 6.33 17.67
N HIS A 303 2.80 6.48 18.25
CA HIS A 303 3.54 5.38 18.85
C HIS A 303 2.76 4.71 19.99
N ARG A 304 2.12 5.50 20.87
CA ARG A 304 1.30 4.95 21.97
C ARG A 304 0.13 4.11 21.46
N HIS A 305 -0.54 4.53 20.38
CA HIS A 305 -1.62 3.74 19.80
C HIS A 305 -1.10 2.43 19.18
N ILE A 306 0.02 2.48 18.45
CA ILE A 306 0.66 1.27 17.88
C ILE A 306 1.04 0.29 18.98
N LEU A 307 1.77 0.73 20.01
CA LEU A 307 2.19 -0.15 21.11
C LEU A 307 1.01 -0.77 21.84
N ARG A 308 -0.09 -0.03 22.05
CA ARG A 308 -1.30 -0.57 22.69
C ARG A 308 -1.96 -1.67 21.87
N ILE A 309 -1.95 -1.56 20.53
CA ILE A 309 -2.50 -2.58 19.63
C ILE A 309 -1.57 -3.80 19.56
N LEU A 310 -0.26 -3.58 19.58
CA LEU A 310 0.74 -4.64 19.49
C LEU A 310 0.95 -5.38 20.82
N LYS A 311 0.61 -4.76 21.95
CA LYS A 311 0.83 -5.32 23.30
C LYS A 311 0.31 -6.76 23.47
N PRO A 312 -0.91 -7.14 23.05
CA PRO A 312 -1.37 -8.52 23.17
C PRO A 312 -0.48 -9.52 22.41
N LEU A 313 0.09 -9.12 21.27
CA LEU A 313 1.02 -9.96 20.51
C LEU A 313 2.37 -10.06 21.22
N ILE A 314 2.90 -8.94 21.73
CA ILE A 314 4.14 -8.91 22.51
C ILE A 314 3.99 -9.80 23.76
N ASP A 315 2.90 -9.66 24.50
CA ASP A 315 2.61 -10.45 25.71
C ASP A 315 2.57 -11.98 25.40
N ILE A 316 2.08 -12.37 24.20
CA ILE A 316 2.09 -13.77 23.72
C ILE A 316 3.51 -14.23 23.37
N PHE A 317 4.31 -13.39 22.70
CA PHE A 317 5.68 -13.71 22.30
C PHE A 317 6.67 -13.71 23.48
N GLU A 318 6.46 -12.84 24.46
CA GLU A 318 7.27 -12.74 25.68
C GLU A 318 6.86 -13.76 26.75
N GLY A 319 5.79 -14.53 26.53
CA GLY A 319 5.36 -15.58 27.44
C GLY A 319 4.96 -15.06 28.82
N SER A 320 4.41 -13.85 28.92
CA SER A 320 3.93 -13.31 30.19
C SER A 320 2.68 -14.07 30.63
N ASP A 321 2.86 -14.92 31.64
CA ASP A 321 1.84 -15.75 32.28
C ASP A 321 0.66 -14.87 32.78
N PRO A 322 -0.62 -15.24 32.57
CA PRO A 322 -1.77 -14.42 33.00
C PRO A 322 -1.89 -14.20 34.52
N ALA A 323 -0.99 -14.77 35.33
CA ALA A 323 -1.05 -14.80 36.79
C ALA A 323 -0.64 -13.51 37.50
N GLU A 324 0.02 -12.55 36.84
CA GLU A 324 0.47 -11.30 37.49
C GLU A 324 -0.58 -10.16 37.51
N ARG A 325 -1.79 -10.38 36.98
CA ARG A 325 -2.83 -9.33 36.92
C ARG A 325 -3.79 -9.28 38.12
N SER A 326 -3.52 -10.01 39.21
CA SER A 326 -4.38 -10.02 40.41
C SER A 326 -3.68 -9.63 41.73
N SER A 327 -2.65 -8.78 41.69
CA SER A 327 -2.12 -8.13 42.89
C SER A 327 -2.05 -6.62 42.72
#